data_AF-A0A9N8JR78-F1
#
_entry.id   AF-A0A9N8JR78-F1
#
_cell.length_a   1.000
_cell.length_b   1.000
_cell.length_c   1.000
_cell.angle_alpha   90.00
_cell.angle_beta   90.00
_cell.angle_gamma   90.00
#
_symmetry.space_group_name_H-M   'P 1'
#
loop_
_entity.id
_entity.type
_entity.pdbx_description
1 polymer ?
#
loop_
_entity_poly.entity_id
_entity_poly.type
_entity_poly.pdbx_seq_one_letter_code
_entity_poly.pdbx_strand_id
1 'polypeptide(L)'
;MSASPNPNGAGAAAANAPTSINEARDPSGFLSEIIGAPVTVKLNSGVVYRGELQSVDGYMNIALEQTNEIVDGKTRRNYGDAFVRGNNGMCFCVRV
;
A
#
# COMPACT_ATOMS: atom_id res chain seq x y z
N MET A 1 -11.25 -28.20 58.32
CA MET A 1 -10.78 -27.95 56.94
C MET A 1 -11.82 -27.12 56.21
N SER A 2 -11.70 -25.79 56.23
CA SER A 2 -12.57 -24.89 55.47
C SER A 2 -11.92 -24.62 54.12
N ALA A 3 -12.65 -24.92 53.05
CA ALA A 3 -12.23 -24.71 51.67
C ALA A 3 -11.97 -23.22 51.38
N SER A 4 -10.87 -22.95 50.70
CA SER A 4 -10.72 -21.79 49.82
C SER A 4 -10.15 -22.32 48.51
N PRO A 5 -10.76 -21.96 47.38
CA PRO A 5 -9.98 -21.20 46.40
C PRO A 5 -10.68 -19.91 45.97
N ASN A 6 -9.81 -18.94 45.68
CA ASN A 6 -10.01 -17.56 45.23
C ASN A 6 -10.53 -17.48 43.78
N PRO A 7 -10.79 -16.30 43.20
CA PRO A 7 -11.90 -16.03 42.30
C PRO A 7 -11.32 -15.82 40.88
N ASN A 8 -12.12 -15.23 40.00
CA ASN A 8 -11.67 -14.62 38.76
C ASN A 8 -11.39 -15.62 37.63
N GLY A 9 -12.50 -16.14 37.11
CA GLY A 9 -12.56 -16.64 35.74
C GLY A 9 -12.04 -15.56 34.78
N ALA A 10 -11.11 -15.99 33.94
CA ALA A 10 -10.56 -15.24 32.82
C ALA A 10 -11.69 -14.77 31.88
N GLY A 11 -11.63 -13.51 31.45
CA GLY A 11 -12.61 -12.99 30.50
C GLY A 11 -12.30 -11.57 30.03
N ALA A 12 -11.66 -11.52 28.86
CA ALA A 12 -11.80 -10.51 27.82
C ALA A 12 -11.08 -9.14 27.96
N ALA A 13 -10.17 -8.98 26.99
CA ALA A 13 -10.02 -7.83 26.10
C ALA A 13 -9.31 -6.58 26.65
N ALA A 14 -8.02 -6.53 26.32
CA ALA A 14 -7.25 -5.30 26.20
C ALA A 14 -7.91 -4.36 25.18
N ALA A 15 -8.55 -3.30 25.68
CA ALA A 15 -8.86 -2.12 24.87
C ALA A 15 -7.65 -1.17 24.94
N ASN A 16 -6.66 -1.40 24.08
CA ASN A 16 -5.70 -0.36 23.75
C ASN A 16 -6.38 0.60 22.77
N ALA A 17 -6.74 1.79 23.25
CA ALA A 17 -6.99 2.92 22.37
C ALA A 17 -5.69 3.37 21.71
N PRO A 18 -5.78 4.00 20.53
CA PRO A 18 -5.15 5.31 20.37
C PRO A 18 -6.23 6.31 19.99
N THR A 19 -6.61 7.25 20.86
CA THR A 19 -6.05 8.62 20.99
C THR A 19 -5.60 9.27 19.69
N SER A 20 -6.47 10.15 19.21
CA SER A 20 -6.19 11.54 18.83
C SER A 20 -5.55 11.88 17.47
N ILE A 21 -6.41 12.40 16.59
CA ILE A 21 -6.31 13.73 15.92
C ILE A 21 -4.90 14.16 15.52
N ASN A 22 -4.37 13.49 14.49
CA ASN A 22 -3.60 14.17 13.47
C ASN A 22 -3.74 13.36 12.18
N GLU A 23 -4.94 13.32 11.61
CA GLU A 23 -5.13 12.83 10.24
C GLU A 23 -4.61 13.90 9.26
N ALA A 24 -3.35 14.33 9.47
CA ALA A 24 -2.46 14.51 8.35
C ALA A 24 -2.73 13.29 7.49
N ARG A 25 -3.23 13.50 6.29
CA ARG A 25 -3.47 12.42 5.34
C ARG A 25 -2.11 11.80 5.08
N ASP A 26 -1.69 10.88 5.95
CA ASP A 26 -0.46 10.17 5.85
C ASP A 26 -0.59 9.47 4.52
N PRO A 27 0.23 9.82 3.52
CA PRO A 27 0.09 9.26 2.19
C PRO A 27 0.09 7.73 2.28
N SER A 28 0.79 7.16 3.26
CA SER A 28 0.77 5.75 3.66
C SER A 28 -0.63 5.12 3.82
N GLY A 29 -1.58 5.83 4.43
CA GLY A 29 -2.95 5.35 4.63
C GLY A 29 -3.73 5.28 3.30
N PHE A 30 -3.68 6.36 2.52
CA PHE A 30 -4.29 6.41 1.19
C PHE A 30 -3.66 5.38 0.24
N LEU A 31 -2.34 5.20 0.33
CA LEU A 31 -1.57 4.22 -0.45
C LEU A 31 -1.99 2.77 -0.13
N SER A 32 -2.40 2.50 1.11
CA SER A 32 -2.90 1.17 1.52
C SER A 32 -4.32 0.91 1.05
N GLU A 33 -5.13 1.96 0.87
CA GLU A 33 -6.52 1.86 0.40
C GLU A 33 -6.62 1.56 -1.09
N ILE A 34 -5.66 2.04 -1.88
CA ILE A 34 -5.63 1.88 -3.34
C ILE A 34 -4.98 0.55 -3.79
N ILE A 35 -4.60 -0.32 -2.85
CA ILE A 35 -4.10 -1.67 -3.18
C ILE A 35 -5.18 -2.45 -3.93
N GLY A 36 -4.80 -3.13 -5.00
CA GLY A 36 -5.70 -3.84 -5.91
C GLY A 36 -6.36 -2.94 -6.95
N ALA A 37 -6.14 -1.62 -6.91
CA ALA A 37 -6.65 -0.72 -7.94
C ALA A 37 -5.69 -0.65 -9.15
N PRO A 38 -6.22 -0.39 -10.35
CA PRO A 38 -5.40 -0.11 -11.52
C PRO A 38 -4.74 1.26 -11.40
N VAL A 39 -3.40 1.28 -11.49
CA VAL A 39 -2.60 2.48 -11.28
C VAL A 39 -1.71 2.76 -12.48
N THR A 40 -1.40 4.04 -12.70
CA THR A 40 -0.53 4.49 -13.79
C THR A 40 0.65 5.24 -13.21
N VAL A 41 1.84 4.71 -13.43
CA VAL A 41 3.08 5.27 -12.89
C VAL A 41 3.90 5.84 -14.02
N LYS A 42 4.20 7.14 -13.96
CA LYS A 42 4.99 7.83 -14.97
C LYS A 42 6.36 8.17 -14.42
N LEU A 43 7.41 7.73 -15.10
CA LEU A 43 8.77 8.14 -14.80
C LEU A 43 9.13 9.43 -15.52
N ASN A 44 10.12 10.13 -14.96
CA ASN A 44 10.73 11.30 -15.62
C ASN A 44 11.43 10.95 -16.93
N SER A 45 11.73 9.67 -17.17
CA SER A 45 12.25 9.17 -18.45
C SER A 45 11.20 9.18 -19.59
N GLY A 46 9.93 9.47 -19.30
CA GLY A 46 8.84 9.41 -20.28
C GLY A 46 8.20 8.02 -20.39
N VAL A 47 8.73 7.02 -19.69
CA VAL A 47 8.15 5.68 -19.59
C VAL A 47 6.94 5.72 -18.65
N VAL A 48 5.87 5.05 -19.06
CA VAL A 48 4.64 4.91 -18.30
C VAL A 48 4.39 3.44 -18.03
N TYR A 49 4.29 3.06 -16.76
CA TYR A 49 3.88 1.73 -16.33
C TYR A 49 2.40 1.75 -15.95
N ARG A 50 1.60 0.88 -16.55
CA ARG A 50 0.20 0.67 -16.17
C ARG A 50 0.03 -0.74 -15.68
N GLY A 51 -0.50 -0.91 -14.48
CA GLY A 51 -0.69 -2.22 -13.88
C GLY A 51 -1.61 -2.14 -12.67
N GLU A 52 -1.87 -3.28 -12.05
CA GLU A 52 -2.60 -3.34 -10.79
C GLU A 52 -1.65 -3.23 -9.61
N LEU A 53 -2.02 -2.42 -8.63
CA LEU A 53 -1.19 -2.22 -7.45
C LEU A 53 -1.26 -3.45 -6.53
N GLN A 54 -0.15 -4.17 -6.37
CA GLN A 54 -0.08 -5.31 -5.46
C GLN A 54 0.32 -4.90 -4.04
N SER A 55 1.29 -3.99 -3.92
CA SER A 55 1.72 -3.46 -2.64
C SER A 55 2.44 -2.13 -2.80
N VAL A 56 2.39 -1.30 -1.78
CA VAL A 56 3.18 -0.08 -1.68
C VAL A 56 3.59 0.18 -0.24
N ASP A 57 4.78 0.77 -0.05
CA ASP A 57 5.29 1.16 1.27
C ASP A 57 5.49 2.68 1.42
N GLY A 58 5.83 3.12 2.65
CA GLY A 58 6.10 4.53 2.95
C GLY A 58 7.37 5.10 2.29
N TYR A 59 8.16 4.28 1.60
CA TYR A 59 9.29 4.69 0.76
C TYR A 59 8.91 4.75 -0.72
N MET A 60 7.61 4.61 -1.04
CA MET A 60 7.07 4.53 -2.40
C MET A 60 7.64 3.38 -3.23
N ASN A 61 8.09 2.29 -2.61
CA ASN A 61 8.37 1.06 -3.33
C ASN A 61 7.03 0.41 -3.68
N ILE A 62 6.84 0.07 -4.95
CA ILE A 62 5.57 -0.36 -5.50
C ILE A 62 5.76 -1.69 -6.20
N ALA A 63 4.96 -2.68 -5.83
CA ALA A 63 4.79 -3.88 -6.63
C ALA A 63 3.56 -3.71 -7.51
N LEU A 64 3.72 -3.92 -8.80
CA LEU A 64 2.65 -3.88 -9.80
C LEU A 64 2.53 -5.24 -10.46
N GLU A 65 1.30 -5.71 -10.63
CA GLU A 65 0.97 -6.88 -11.43
C GLU A 65 0.40 -6.48 -12.79
N GLN A 66 0.44 -7.45 -13.71
CA GLN A 66 -0.01 -7.29 -15.10
C GLN A 66 0.52 -6.00 -15.76
N THR A 67 1.75 -5.63 -15.42
CA THR A 67 2.32 -4.34 -15.76
C THR A 67 2.66 -4.25 -17.24
N ASN A 68 2.13 -3.21 -17.87
CA ASN A 68 2.40 -2.80 -19.24
C ASN A 68 3.35 -1.60 -19.23
N GLU A 69 4.47 -1.74 -19.92
CA GLU A 69 5.37 -0.65 -20.23
C GLU A 69 4.88 0.07 -21.48
N ILE A 70 4.65 1.37 -21.35
CA ILE A 70 4.24 2.26 -22.43
C ILE A 70 5.35 3.30 -22.60
N VAL A 71 5.93 3.33 -23.80
CA VAL A 71 6.96 4.30 -24.18
C VAL A 71 6.43 5.06 -25.38
N ASP A 72 6.46 6.39 -25.32
CA ASP A 72 5.94 7.27 -26.39
C ASP A 72 4.49 6.95 -26.82
N GLY A 73 3.65 6.57 -25.85
CA GLY A 73 2.24 6.26 -26.08
C GLY A 73 1.95 4.90 -26.71
N LYS A 74 2.98 4.06 -26.92
CA LYS A 74 2.82 2.67 -27.41
C LYS A 74 3.21 1.68 -26.33
N THR A 75 2.38 0.67 -26.09
CA THR A 75 2.74 -0.47 -25.24
C THR A 75 3.93 -1.18 -25.86
N ARG A 76 5.08 -1.04 -25.21
CA ARG A 76 6.35 -1.61 -25.67
C ARG A 76 6.49 -3.05 -25.22
N ARG A 77 6.11 -3.34 -23.97
CA ARG A 77 6.34 -4.65 -23.37
C ARG A 77 5.38 -4.91 -22.20
N ASN A 78 4.93 -6.15 -22.07
CA ASN A 78 4.24 -6.64 -20.89
C ASN A 78 5.27 -7.29 -19.96
N TYR A 79 5.39 -6.78 -18.74
CA TYR A 79 6.29 -7.32 -17.72
C TYR A 79 5.60 -8.36 -16.84
N GLY A 80 4.26 -8.32 -16.73
CA GLY A 80 3.55 -9.14 -15.76
C GLY A 80 3.82 -8.57 -14.37
N ASP A 81 4.81 -9.11 -13.67
CA ASP A 81 5.19 -8.64 -12.34
C ASP A 81 6.31 -7.59 -12.46
N ALA A 82 6.06 -6.39 -11.98
CA ALA A 82 7.03 -5.30 -11.98
C ALA A 82 7.20 -4.74 -10.57
N PHE A 83 8.44 -4.54 -10.16
CA PHE A 83 8.76 -3.88 -8.90
C PHE A 83 9.46 -2.56 -9.17
N VAL A 84 8.87 -1.48 -8.66
CA VAL A 84 9.31 -0.11 -8.84
C VAL A 84 9.84 0.41 -7.51
N ARG A 85 11.07 0.91 -7.49
CA ARG A 85 11.67 1.51 -6.30
C ARG A 85 11.36 3.00 -6.21
N GLY A 86 10.77 3.45 -5.11
CA GLY A 86 10.30 4.83 -4.91
C GLY A 86 11.39 5.91 -4.84
N ASN A 87 12.66 5.51 -4.87
CA ASN A 87 13.81 6.39 -4.75
C ASN A 87 14.11 7.26 -6.00
N ASN A 88 13.35 7.13 -7.09
CA ASN A 88 13.67 7.76 -8.39
C ASN A 88 12.81 8.98 -8.77
N GLY A 89 12.18 9.67 -7.79
CA GLY A 89 11.35 10.85 -8.09
C GLY A 89 10.21 10.53 -9.06
N MET A 90 9.56 9.40 -8.85
CA MET A 90 8.55 8.85 -9.73
C MET A 90 7.20 9.54 -9.49
N CYS A 91 6.51 9.93 -10.56
CA CYS A 91 5.17 10.52 -10.46
C CYS A 91 4.12 9.41 -10.55
N PHE A 92 3.42 9.18 -9.46
CA PHE A 92 2.36 8.19 -9.37
C PHE A 92 1.02 8.88 -9.54
N CYS A 93 0.28 8.50 -10.59
CA CYS A 93 -1.08 8.99 -10.83
C CYS A 93 -2.05 7.85 -10.50
N VAL A 94 -2.75 8.01 -9.39
CA VAL A 94 -3.91 7.17 -9.07
C VAL A 94 -5.12 7.79 -9.75
N ARG A 95 -5.79 6.98 -10.56
CA ARG A 95 -7.13 7.31 -11.02
C ARG A 95 -8.09 6.37 -10.30
N VAL A 96 -8.63 6.86 -9.18
CA VAL A 96 -9.78 6.24 -8.49
C VAL A 96 -11.06 6.61 -9.23
#